data_AF-A0AAF3FGT5-F1
#
_entry.id   AF-A0AAF3FGT5-F1
#
_cell.length_a   1.000
_cell.length_b   1.000
_cell.length_c   1.000
_cell.angle_alpha   90.00
_cell.angle_beta   90.00
_cell.angle_gamma   90.00
#
_symmetry.space_group_name_H-M   'P 1'
#
loop_
_entity.id
_entity.type
_entity.pdbx_description
1 polymer ?
#
loop_
_entity_poly.entity_id
_entity_poly.type
_entity_poly.pdbx_seq_one_letter_code
_entity_poly.pdbx_strand_id
1 'polypeptide(L)'
;MSSLLILTALLETSLGCLSAGVCGMAGGCGGGYVPPPMPSCGGGCGPGYGCGSYGCYRLATRAHSSKTLRIPEQSDQMRLSPDEKFSHCCQSRHLPDACLTKCSYSTYTKDSIRTMYFKLDTCPSQAAADIHFCAAQGRDHRECCKNAAVGTTFAGQKCLAFCDQRPGQVTQLDLTYLACYHRFDQMLGCFYEDVARGKGATLAAMSLSDISDESNESNDEQFKEINTDQQPKKAQNHQKAKTFRGN
;
A
#
# COMPACT_ATOMS: atom_id res chain seq x y z
N MET A 1 -41.93 55.03 -0.33
CA MET A 1 -42.78 53.88 -0.69
C MET A 1 -42.31 53.15 -1.95
N SER A 2 -41.60 53.81 -2.88
CA SER A 2 -41.06 53.16 -4.09
C SER A 2 -39.89 52.18 -3.85
N SER A 3 -39.07 52.36 -2.81
CA SER A 3 -37.96 51.41 -2.53
C SER A 3 -38.41 50.07 -1.97
N LEU A 4 -39.58 49.99 -1.33
CA LEU A 4 -40.11 48.72 -0.81
C LEU A 4 -40.67 47.83 -1.93
N LEU A 5 -41.23 48.44 -2.98
CA LEU A 5 -41.80 47.74 -4.13
C LEU A 5 -40.74 47.09 -5.03
N ILE A 6 -39.52 47.64 -5.07
CA ILE A 6 -38.41 47.08 -5.84
C ILE A 6 -37.85 45.82 -5.17
N LEU A 7 -37.83 45.78 -3.83
CA LEU A 7 -37.38 44.63 -3.06
C LEU A 7 -38.36 43.45 -3.13
N THR A 8 -39.67 43.71 -3.17
CA THR A 8 -40.67 42.64 -3.34
C THR A 8 -40.67 42.05 -4.75
N ALA A 9 -40.44 42.89 -5.78
CA ALA A 9 -40.34 42.42 -7.17
C ALA A 9 -39.12 41.52 -7.42
N LEU A 10 -38.00 41.78 -6.75
CA LEU A 10 -36.80 40.91 -6.83
C LEU A 10 -37.03 39.56 -6.13
N LEU A 11 -37.79 39.52 -5.03
CA LEU A 11 -38.10 38.28 -4.32
C LEU A 11 -38.98 37.34 -5.15
N GLU A 12 -39.97 37.85 -5.89
CA GLU A 12 -40.88 37.03 -6.70
C GLU A 12 -40.21 36.41 -7.93
N THR A 13 -39.23 37.10 -8.54
CA THR A 13 -38.45 36.53 -9.66
C THR A 13 -37.56 35.36 -9.26
N SER A 14 -37.22 35.22 -7.97
CA SER A 14 -36.41 34.10 -7.47
C SER A 14 -37.21 32.81 -7.22
N LEU A 15 -38.52 32.91 -6.95
CA LEU A 15 -39.38 31.75 -6.69
C LEU A 15 -39.89 31.06 -7.97
N GLY A 16 -39.95 31.77 -9.09
CA GLY A 16 -40.38 31.22 -10.38
C GLY A 16 -39.38 30.22 -11.01
N CYS A 17 -38.12 30.23 -10.57
CA CYS A 17 -37.09 29.33 -11.09
C CYS A 17 -37.03 27.97 -10.37
N LEU A 18 -37.81 27.78 -9.29
CA LEU A 18 -37.78 26.55 -8.49
C LEU A 18 -38.92 25.56 -8.83
N SER A 19 -39.88 25.93 -9.68
CA SER A 19 -41.09 25.13 -9.91
C SER A 19 -41.44 24.80 -11.36
N ALA A 20 -40.68 25.27 -12.35
CA ALA A 20 -40.84 24.85 -13.74
C ALA A 20 -39.65 23.99 -14.19
N GLY A 21 -39.70 22.71 -13.84
CA GLY A 21 -38.79 21.67 -14.33
C GLY A 21 -38.94 21.42 -15.83
N VAL A 22 -38.55 22.40 -16.66
CA VAL A 22 -38.43 22.26 -18.12
C VAL A 22 -37.17 23.01 -18.57
N CYS A 23 -36.04 22.34 -18.47
CA CYS A 23 -34.97 22.42 -19.46
C CYS A 23 -34.33 21.04 -19.59
N GLY A 24 -35.16 20.08 -19.98
CA GLY A 24 -34.76 18.74 -20.40
C GLY A 24 -34.98 18.63 -21.89
N MET A 25 -33.99 19.03 -22.69
CA MET A 25 -33.72 18.33 -23.93
C MET A 25 -32.45 17.51 -23.70
N ALA A 26 -32.61 16.19 -23.80
CA ALA A 26 -31.62 15.14 -23.56
C ALA A 26 -31.31 14.79 -22.09
N GLY A 27 -32.21 13.99 -21.50
CA GLY A 27 -31.79 12.83 -20.70
C GLY A 27 -31.43 13.04 -19.22
N GLY A 28 -32.41 12.83 -18.34
CA GLY A 28 -32.21 12.07 -17.09
C GLY A 28 -31.44 12.74 -15.95
N CYS A 29 -32.17 13.40 -15.04
CA CYS A 29 -31.72 13.65 -13.68
C CYS A 29 -31.76 12.34 -12.86
N GLY A 30 -30.66 11.61 -12.87
CA GLY A 30 -30.28 10.69 -11.81
C GLY A 30 -28.86 11.06 -11.41
N GLY A 31 -28.63 11.33 -10.12
CA GLY A 31 -27.31 11.64 -9.56
C GLY A 31 -26.37 10.42 -9.55
N GLY A 32 -26.15 9.82 -10.72
CA GLY A 32 -25.10 8.86 -10.96
C GLY A 32 -23.83 9.65 -11.28
N TYR A 33 -22.82 9.51 -10.44
CA TYR A 33 -21.46 9.85 -10.82
C TYR A 33 -21.17 9.15 -12.15
N VAL A 34 -21.02 9.92 -13.23
CA VAL A 34 -20.46 9.39 -14.48
C VAL A 34 -18.97 9.16 -14.16
N PRO A 35 -18.49 7.92 -14.04
CA PRO A 35 -17.07 7.68 -13.85
C PRO A 35 -16.31 8.33 -15.02
N PRO A 36 -15.11 8.90 -14.79
CA PRO A 36 -14.31 9.45 -15.88
C PRO A 36 -14.17 8.39 -16.99
N PRO A 37 -14.28 8.77 -18.27
CA PRO A 37 -14.22 7.82 -19.37
C PRO A 37 -12.91 7.03 -19.27
N MET A 38 -13.03 5.70 -19.26
CA MET A 38 -11.86 4.83 -19.28
C MET A 38 -11.05 5.15 -20.54
N PRO A 39 -9.71 5.22 -20.45
CA PRO A 39 -8.86 5.43 -21.62
C PRO A 39 -9.09 4.30 -22.63
N SER A 40 -9.87 4.59 -23.67
CA SER A 40 -10.14 3.65 -24.75
C SER A 40 -8.94 3.63 -25.69
N CYS A 41 -8.32 2.46 -25.90
CA CYS A 41 -7.29 2.28 -26.92
C CYS A 41 -7.92 2.22 -28.33
N GLY A 42 -8.66 3.27 -28.72
CA GLY A 42 -9.41 3.33 -29.98
C GLY A 42 -8.51 3.31 -31.23
N GLY A 43 -7.21 3.59 -31.08
CA GLY A 43 -6.19 3.49 -32.12
C GLY A 43 -5.31 2.23 -32.05
N GLY A 44 -5.63 1.29 -31.14
CA GLY A 44 -4.75 0.16 -30.83
C GLY A 44 -3.52 0.56 -30.01
N CYS A 45 -2.78 -0.44 -29.54
CA CYS A 45 -1.49 -0.27 -28.89
C CYS A 45 -0.38 -0.73 -29.83
N GLY A 46 0.81 -0.13 -29.76
CA GLY A 46 1.94 -0.51 -30.59
C GLY A 46 2.37 -1.97 -30.40
N PRO A 47 3.19 -2.54 -31.31
CA PRO A 47 3.68 -3.91 -31.18
C PRO A 47 4.33 -4.15 -29.81
N GLY A 48 3.94 -5.24 -29.13
CA GLY A 48 4.42 -5.55 -27.77
C GLY A 48 3.68 -4.83 -26.64
N TYR A 49 2.62 -4.08 -26.93
CA TYR A 49 1.76 -3.43 -25.94
C TYR A 49 0.31 -3.94 -26.04
N GLY A 50 -0.35 -4.08 -24.89
CA GLY A 50 -1.75 -4.49 -24.74
C GLY A 50 -2.60 -3.34 -24.23
N CYS A 51 -3.92 -3.43 -24.40
CA CYS A 51 -4.86 -2.44 -23.88
C CYS A 51 -5.41 -2.86 -22.52
N GLY A 52 -5.28 -1.99 -21.50
CA GLY A 52 -5.73 -2.23 -20.13
C GLY A 52 -6.54 -1.07 -19.57
N SER A 53 -6.84 -1.13 -18.27
CA SER A 53 -7.69 -0.14 -17.57
C SER A 53 -7.15 1.30 -17.65
N TYR A 54 -5.83 1.44 -17.75
CA TYR A 54 -5.12 2.73 -17.76
C TYR A 54 -4.55 3.09 -19.14
N GLY A 55 -4.97 2.40 -20.21
CA GLY A 55 -4.46 2.57 -21.56
C GLY A 55 -3.47 1.48 -21.96
N CYS A 56 -2.47 1.81 -22.78
CA CYS A 56 -1.50 0.84 -23.27
C CYS A 56 -0.46 0.46 -22.20
N TYR A 57 -0.24 -0.83 -22.01
CA TYR A 57 0.77 -1.38 -21.11
C TYR A 57 1.66 -2.36 -21.85
N ARG A 58 2.92 -2.52 -21.43
CA ARG A 58 3.84 -3.47 -22.05
C ARG A 58 3.37 -4.89 -21.80
N LEU A 59 3.20 -5.68 -22.86
CA LEU A 59 2.99 -7.12 -22.74
C LEU A 59 4.30 -7.75 -22.30
N ALA A 60 4.24 -8.60 -21.27
CA ALA A 60 5.32 -9.50 -20.98
C ALA A 60 5.42 -10.51 -22.12
N THR A 61 6.20 -10.19 -23.16
CA THR A 61 6.54 -11.14 -24.22
C THR A 61 7.46 -12.19 -23.63
N ARG A 62 6.89 -13.16 -22.91
CA ARG A 62 7.58 -14.42 -22.66
C ARG A 62 7.62 -15.13 -24.02
N ALA A 63 8.75 -15.01 -24.70
CA ALA A 63 9.05 -15.83 -25.86
C ALA A 63 9.08 -17.29 -25.40
N HIS A 64 7.93 -17.95 -25.40
CA HIS A 64 7.82 -19.38 -25.18
C HIS A 64 8.14 -20.09 -26.50
N SER A 65 9.44 -20.33 -26.76
CA SER A 65 9.91 -21.32 -27.75
C SER A 65 11.42 -21.51 -27.55
N SER A 66 12.00 -22.65 -27.20
CA SER A 66 11.62 -24.06 -27.38
C SER A 66 11.81 -24.88 -26.09
N LYS A 67 10.75 -25.57 -25.64
CA LYS A 67 10.78 -26.86 -24.90
C LYS A 67 11.86 -27.11 -23.82
N THR A 68 12.13 -26.15 -22.95
CA THR A 68 12.60 -26.45 -21.58
C THR A 68 11.59 -25.88 -20.60
N LEU A 69 10.63 -26.71 -20.18
CA LEU A 69 9.78 -26.39 -19.04
C LEU A 69 10.67 -26.38 -17.79
N ARG A 70 11.30 -25.25 -17.51
CA ARG A 70 11.67 -24.94 -16.13
C ARG A 70 10.37 -24.60 -15.43
N ILE A 71 9.84 -25.57 -14.70
CA ILE A 71 8.87 -25.29 -13.65
C ILE A 71 9.57 -24.23 -12.78
N PRO A 72 9.02 -23.01 -12.63
CA PRO A 72 9.52 -22.11 -11.61
C PRO A 72 9.28 -22.85 -10.30
N GLU A 73 10.35 -23.43 -9.76
CA GLU A 73 10.33 -24.03 -8.45
C GLU A 73 9.79 -22.94 -7.53
N GLN A 74 8.83 -23.28 -6.67
CA GLN A 74 8.18 -22.36 -5.73
C GLN A 74 9.21 -21.59 -4.86
N SER A 75 10.46 -22.05 -4.86
CA SER A 75 11.66 -21.43 -4.31
C SER A 75 12.15 -20.16 -5.02
N ASP A 76 11.82 -19.88 -6.28
CA ASP A 76 12.31 -18.67 -6.98
C ASP A 76 11.59 -17.39 -6.53
N GLN A 77 10.30 -17.48 -6.18
CA GLN A 77 9.55 -16.36 -5.57
C GLN A 77 10.02 -16.04 -4.14
N MET A 78 10.67 -17.00 -3.47
CA MET A 78 11.31 -16.82 -2.17
C MET A 78 12.57 -15.94 -2.27
N ARG A 79 13.22 -15.86 -3.45
CA ARG A 79 14.50 -15.17 -3.66
C ARG A 79 14.40 -13.76 -4.23
N LEU A 80 13.21 -13.34 -4.66
CA LEU A 80 13.01 -11.97 -5.16
C LEU A 80 13.14 -10.95 -4.02
N SER A 81 13.87 -9.87 -4.29
CA SER A 81 13.91 -8.69 -3.44
C SER A 81 12.51 -8.07 -3.29
N PRO A 82 12.25 -7.30 -2.21
CA PRO A 82 10.99 -6.60 -2.05
C PRO A 82 10.60 -5.73 -3.25
N ASP A 83 11.56 -5.03 -3.85
CA ASP A 83 11.34 -4.22 -5.06
C ASP A 83 10.98 -5.06 -6.28
N GLU A 84 11.61 -6.22 -6.48
CA GLU A 84 11.24 -7.12 -7.56
C GLU A 84 9.83 -7.67 -7.39
N LYS A 85 9.43 -8.03 -6.17
CA LYS A 85 8.05 -8.46 -5.86
C LYS A 85 7.04 -7.34 -6.15
N PHE A 86 7.36 -6.12 -5.73
CA PHE A 86 6.52 -4.95 -5.97
C PHE A 86 6.37 -4.65 -7.47
N SER A 87 7.50 -4.54 -8.19
CA SER A 87 7.56 -4.35 -9.64
C SER A 87 6.80 -5.42 -10.41
N HIS A 88 6.98 -6.70 -10.04
CA HIS A 88 6.29 -7.80 -10.70
C HIS A 88 4.77 -7.73 -10.51
N CYS A 89 4.29 -7.33 -9.32
CA CYS A 89 2.86 -7.10 -9.09
C CYS A 89 2.30 -5.97 -9.96
N CYS A 90 3.04 -4.88 -10.14
CA CYS A 90 2.61 -3.79 -11.02
C CYS A 90 2.48 -4.23 -12.48
N GLN A 91 3.43 -5.02 -12.96
CA GLN A 91 3.40 -5.58 -14.31
C GLN A 91 2.24 -6.55 -14.51
N SER A 92 1.98 -7.41 -13.51
CA SER A 92 0.87 -8.36 -13.56
C SER A 92 -0.50 -7.69 -13.53
N ARG A 93 -0.58 -6.50 -12.92
CA ARG A 93 -1.76 -5.61 -12.97
C ARG A 93 -1.84 -4.74 -14.22
N HIS A 94 -0.93 -4.90 -15.16
CA HIS A 94 -0.97 -4.20 -16.44
C HIS A 94 -0.92 -2.68 -16.28
N LEU A 95 -0.14 -2.19 -15.31
CA LEU A 95 0.13 -0.77 -15.18
C LEU A 95 0.99 -0.27 -16.37
N PRO A 96 0.73 0.95 -16.87
CA PRO A 96 1.49 1.51 -17.97
C PRO A 96 2.92 1.84 -17.54
N ASP A 97 3.85 1.92 -18.50
CA ASP A 97 5.29 2.11 -18.24
C ASP A 97 5.59 3.36 -17.37
N ALA A 98 4.79 4.43 -17.53
CA ALA A 98 4.86 5.62 -16.68
C ALA A 98 4.74 5.28 -15.19
N CYS A 99 3.81 4.39 -14.83
CA CYS A 99 3.58 3.93 -13.47
C CYS A 99 4.63 2.92 -13.00
N LEU A 100 5.20 2.12 -13.90
CA LEU A 100 6.22 1.12 -13.53
C LEU A 100 7.48 1.79 -12.91
N THR A 101 7.77 3.03 -13.29
CA THR A 101 8.85 3.82 -12.67
C THR A 101 8.62 4.10 -11.18
N LYS A 102 7.38 3.97 -10.71
CA LYS A 102 6.96 4.15 -9.32
C LYS A 102 6.78 2.82 -8.57
N CYS A 103 7.09 1.68 -9.18
CA CYS A 103 6.91 0.36 -8.57
C CYS A 103 8.16 -0.15 -7.87
N SER A 104 8.78 0.72 -7.07
CA SER A 104 9.86 0.42 -6.15
C SER A 104 9.66 1.20 -4.86
N TYR A 105 10.07 0.64 -3.72
CA TYR A 105 10.05 1.31 -2.42
C TYR A 105 10.89 2.58 -2.37
N SER A 106 11.89 2.71 -3.27
CA SER A 106 12.75 3.89 -3.37
C SER A 106 12.15 5.02 -4.21
N THR A 107 11.37 4.67 -5.24
CA THR A 107 10.81 5.65 -6.19
C THR A 107 9.36 6.01 -5.90
N TYR A 108 8.65 5.17 -5.16
CA TYR A 108 7.31 5.44 -4.67
C TYR A 108 7.40 6.30 -3.42
N THR A 109 7.46 7.62 -3.59
CA THR A 109 7.59 8.58 -2.49
C THR A 109 6.31 9.40 -2.32
N LYS A 110 6.21 10.13 -1.20
CA LYS A 110 5.15 11.11 -0.96
C LYS A 110 4.98 12.07 -2.13
N ASP A 111 6.08 12.57 -2.68
CA ASP A 111 6.04 13.52 -3.80
C ASP A 111 5.53 12.87 -5.08
N SER A 112 5.91 11.62 -5.35
CA SER A 112 5.41 10.88 -6.51
C SER A 112 3.89 10.69 -6.47
N ILE A 113 3.33 10.36 -5.29
CA ILE A 113 1.88 10.23 -5.13
C ILE A 113 1.21 11.59 -5.22
N ARG A 114 1.84 12.64 -4.67
CA ARG A 114 1.32 14.00 -4.74
C ARG A 114 1.21 14.48 -6.19
N THR A 115 2.22 14.24 -7.01
CA THR A 115 2.20 14.61 -8.43
C THR A 115 1.18 13.79 -9.22
N MET A 116 1.04 12.49 -8.92
CA MET A 116 -0.03 11.66 -9.49
C MET A 116 -1.40 12.21 -9.13
N TYR A 117 -1.62 12.55 -7.86
CA TYR A 117 -2.88 13.09 -7.36
C TYR A 117 -3.28 14.39 -8.06
N PHE A 118 -2.34 15.33 -8.18
CA PHE A 118 -2.57 16.60 -8.89
C PHE A 118 -2.54 16.46 -10.42
N LYS A 119 -2.44 15.23 -10.94
CA LYS A 119 -2.36 14.95 -12.38
C LYS A 119 -1.21 15.68 -13.08
N LEU A 120 -0.14 15.93 -12.33
CA LEU A 120 1.13 16.48 -12.82
C LEU A 120 2.08 15.36 -13.26
N ASP A 121 1.79 14.11 -12.86
CA ASP A 121 2.50 12.92 -13.30
C ASP A 121 1.83 12.30 -14.54
N THR A 122 2.61 11.58 -15.34
CA THR A 122 2.10 10.84 -16.51
C THR A 122 1.39 9.55 -16.10
N CYS A 123 1.68 9.03 -14.90
CA CYS A 123 0.92 7.96 -14.29
C CYS A 123 -0.40 8.50 -13.69
N PRO A 124 -1.58 8.00 -14.12
CA PRO A 124 -2.87 8.48 -13.63
C PRO A 124 -3.07 8.18 -12.14
N SER A 125 -3.75 9.07 -11.41
CA SER A 125 -4.01 8.91 -9.97
C SER A 125 -4.79 7.63 -9.62
N GLN A 126 -5.62 7.13 -10.54
CA GLN A 126 -6.36 5.88 -10.37
C GLN A 126 -5.44 4.66 -10.21
N ALA A 127 -4.28 4.67 -10.87
CA ALA A 127 -3.30 3.60 -10.75
C ALA A 127 -2.67 3.53 -9.34
N ALA A 128 -2.75 4.61 -8.54
CA ALA A 128 -2.19 4.63 -7.19
C ALA A 128 -2.79 3.53 -6.29
N ALA A 129 -4.08 3.20 -6.46
CA ALA A 129 -4.72 2.13 -5.68
C ALA A 129 -4.07 0.76 -5.94
N ASP A 130 -3.79 0.45 -7.20
CA ASP A 130 -3.09 -0.78 -7.60
C ASP A 130 -1.63 -0.78 -7.14
N ILE A 131 -0.95 0.37 -7.21
CA ILE A 131 0.43 0.52 -6.74
C ILE A 131 0.49 0.33 -5.21
N HIS A 132 -0.43 0.93 -4.44
CA HIS A 132 -0.56 0.73 -2.99
C HIS A 132 -0.84 -0.74 -2.65
N PHE A 133 -1.77 -1.38 -3.37
CA PHE A 133 -2.05 -2.81 -3.21
C PHE A 133 -0.79 -3.65 -3.41
N CYS A 134 -0.04 -3.36 -4.48
CA CYS A 134 1.16 -4.11 -4.82
C CYS A 134 2.30 -3.91 -3.82
N ALA A 135 2.52 -2.68 -3.34
CA ALA A 135 3.48 -2.41 -2.27
C ALA A 135 3.10 -3.20 -0.99
N ALA A 136 1.82 -3.18 -0.60
CA ALA A 136 1.35 -3.88 0.58
C ALA A 136 1.16 -5.41 0.38
N GLN A 137 1.47 -5.96 -0.80
CA GLN A 137 1.21 -7.38 -1.13
C GLN A 137 -0.24 -7.83 -0.82
N GLY A 138 -1.22 -6.93 -0.88
CA GLY A 138 -2.62 -7.25 -0.60
C GLY A 138 -2.95 -7.60 0.87
N ARG A 139 -2.17 -7.14 1.85
CA ARG A 139 -2.33 -7.49 3.27
C ARG A 139 -2.74 -6.31 4.17
N ASP A 140 -3.14 -6.65 5.39
CA ASP A 140 -3.49 -5.70 6.44
C ASP A 140 -2.27 -5.34 7.30
N HIS A 141 -1.89 -4.07 7.28
CA HIS A 141 -0.77 -3.51 8.05
C HIS A 141 -1.24 -2.53 9.13
N ARG A 142 -2.53 -2.52 9.48
CA ARG A 142 -3.09 -1.53 10.42
C ARG A 142 -2.35 -1.55 11.76
N GLU A 143 -1.90 -2.69 12.24
CA GLU A 143 -1.11 -2.79 13.48
C GLU A 143 0.22 -2.03 13.37
N CYS A 144 1.01 -2.32 12.33
CA CYS A 144 2.27 -1.61 12.09
C CYS A 144 2.03 -0.10 11.90
N CYS A 145 1.01 0.28 11.12
CA CYS A 145 0.68 1.68 10.89
C CYS A 145 0.25 2.44 12.14
N LYS A 146 -0.50 1.79 13.05
CA LYS A 146 -0.86 2.37 14.35
C LYS A 146 0.40 2.67 15.16
N ASN A 147 1.32 1.70 15.22
CA ASN A 147 2.59 1.83 15.94
C ASN A 147 3.52 2.88 15.30
N ALA A 148 3.46 3.02 13.97
CA ALA A 148 4.19 4.03 13.20
C ALA A 148 3.49 5.41 13.18
N ALA A 149 2.46 5.62 14.02
CA ALA A 149 1.74 6.88 14.20
C ALA A 149 1.04 7.41 12.93
N VAL A 150 0.68 6.56 11.98
CA VAL A 150 -0.06 6.96 10.75
C VAL A 150 -1.43 7.55 11.10
N GLY A 151 -2.08 7.03 12.14
CA GLY A 151 -3.38 7.52 12.62
C GLY A 151 -3.33 8.83 13.42
N THR A 152 -2.17 9.49 13.54
CA THR A 152 -1.99 10.73 14.32
C THR A 152 -2.01 12.01 13.49
N THR A 153 -2.27 11.90 12.18
CA THR A 153 -2.43 13.08 11.32
C THR A 153 -3.74 13.81 11.61
N PHE A 154 -3.95 14.95 10.96
CA PHE A 154 -5.21 15.69 11.06
C PHE A 154 -6.45 14.87 10.66
N ALA A 155 -6.31 13.93 9.72
CA ALA A 155 -7.38 13.01 9.33
C ALA A 155 -7.57 11.84 10.32
N GLY A 156 -6.70 11.73 11.32
CA GLY A 156 -6.79 10.76 12.41
C GLY A 156 -6.76 9.32 11.92
N GLN A 157 -7.64 8.50 12.51
CA GLN A 157 -7.75 7.07 12.22
C GLN A 157 -8.20 6.76 10.77
N LYS A 158 -8.74 7.74 10.03
CA LYS A 158 -9.07 7.57 8.61
C LYS A 158 -7.87 7.15 7.76
N CYS A 159 -6.67 7.55 8.18
CA CYS A 159 -5.43 7.19 7.47
C CYS A 159 -5.08 5.71 7.57
N LEU A 160 -5.61 5.00 8.56
CA LEU A 160 -5.43 3.55 8.65
C LEU A 160 -6.16 2.79 7.55
N ALA A 161 -7.10 3.43 6.86
CA ALA A 161 -7.74 2.83 5.69
C ALA A 161 -6.74 2.54 4.57
N PHE A 162 -5.65 3.32 4.45
CA PHE A 162 -4.53 3.06 3.53
C PHE A 162 -3.54 2.02 4.02
N CYS A 163 -3.77 1.40 5.18
CA CYS A 163 -2.91 0.33 5.67
C CYS A 163 -3.52 -1.04 5.44
N ASP A 164 -4.80 -1.09 5.07
CA ASP A 164 -5.53 -2.32 4.82
C ASP A 164 -5.75 -2.48 3.32
N GLN A 165 -4.82 -3.19 2.67
CA GLN A 165 -4.82 -3.39 1.22
C GLN A 165 -5.41 -4.73 0.81
N ARG A 166 -6.22 -5.36 1.66
CA ARG A 166 -6.89 -6.61 1.30
C ARG A 166 -7.82 -6.38 0.10
N PRO A 167 -7.92 -7.37 -0.81
CA PRO A 167 -8.80 -7.24 -1.98
C PRO A 167 -10.24 -6.97 -1.54
N GLY A 168 -10.92 -6.08 -2.24
CA GLY A 168 -12.29 -5.64 -1.91
C GLY A 168 -12.37 -4.39 -1.03
N GLN A 169 -11.26 -3.95 -0.43
CA GLN A 169 -11.20 -2.72 0.37
C GLN A 169 -10.44 -1.62 -0.37
N VAL A 170 -11.04 -1.08 -1.43
CA VAL A 170 -10.46 0.03 -2.19
C VAL A 170 -10.84 1.36 -1.52
N THR A 171 -9.85 2.06 -0.99
CA THR A 171 -10.04 3.44 -0.54
C THR A 171 -10.08 4.37 -1.74
N GLN A 172 -11.11 5.22 -1.85
CA GLN A 172 -11.13 6.24 -2.88
C GLN A 172 -10.19 7.38 -2.50
N LEU A 173 -9.25 7.68 -3.39
CA LEU A 173 -8.28 8.77 -3.22
C LEU A 173 -8.96 10.12 -3.46
N ASP A 174 -9.63 10.63 -2.43
CA ASP A 174 -10.22 11.99 -2.42
C ASP A 174 -9.35 12.99 -1.62
N LEU A 175 -9.60 14.29 -1.80
CA LEU A 175 -8.89 15.40 -1.15
C LEU A 175 -8.83 15.26 0.37
N THR A 176 -9.85 14.65 0.97
CA THR A 176 -9.95 14.38 2.41
C THR A 176 -8.77 13.58 2.97
N TYR A 177 -8.10 12.80 2.11
CA TYR A 177 -7.01 11.92 2.49
C TYR A 177 -5.61 12.50 2.29
N LEU A 178 -5.49 13.73 1.78
CA LEU A 178 -4.18 14.38 1.57
C LEU A 178 -3.35 14.48 2.87
N ALA A 179 -4.04 14.69 4.00
CA ALA A 179 -3.40 14.73 5.31
C ALA A 179 -2.69 13.41 5.66
N CYS A 180 -3.17 12.27 5.14
CA CYS A 180 -2.58 10.96 5.39
C CYS A 180 -1.22 10.79 4.70
N TYR A 181 -1.02 11.43 3.55
CA TYR A 181 0.27 11.37 2.84
C TYR A 181 1.41 12.09 3.57
N HIS A 182 1.13 12.86 4.63
CA HIS A 182 2.20 13.35 5.52
C HIS A 182 2.91 12.23 6.26
N ARG A 183 2.27 11.06 6.41
CA ARG A 183 2.86 9.87 7.01
C ARG A 183 3.12 8.75 6.00
N PHE A 184 3.30 9.12 4.73
CA PHE A 184 3.42 8.15 3.65
C PHE A 184 4.65 7.24 3.80
N ASP A 185 5.81 7.80 4.18
CA ASP A 185 7.03 7.02 4.36
C ASP A 185 6.88 5.99 5.50
N GLN A 186 6.13 6.32 6.55
CA GLN A 186 5.81 5.38 7.64
C GLN A 186 4.89 4.25 7.17
N MET A 187 3.90 4.55 6.33
CA MET A 187 3.04 3.53 5.71
C MET A 187 3.86 2.60 4.82
N LEU A 188 4.68 3.17 3.94
CA LEU A 188 5.49 2.41 2.99
C LEU A 188 6.58 1.57 3.70
N GLY A 189 7.16 2.08 4.78
CA GLY A 189 8.10 1.33 5.62
C GLY A 189 7.46 0.07 6.24
N CYS A 190 6.22 0.16 6.69
CA CYS A 190 5.47 -1.01 7.17
C CYS A 190 5.30 -2.07 6.08
N PHE A 191 5.00 -1.66 4.85
CA PHE A 191 4.87 -2.57 3.71
C PHE A 191 6.19 -3.26 3.41
N TYR A 192 7.28 -2.48 3.32
CA TYR A 192 8.62 -2.98 3.03
C TYR A 192 9.07 -4.03 4.06
N GLU A 193 8.97 -3.71 5.36
CA GLU A 193 9.38 -4.61 6.45
C GLU A 193 8.62 -5.94 6.41
N ASP A 194 7.34 -5.90 6.06
CA ASP A 194 6.48 -7.07 6.00
C ASP A 194 6.81 -7.97 4.78
N VAL A 195 7.31 -7.39 3.69
CA VAL A 195 7.84 -8.15 2.54
C VAL A 195 9.24 -8.70 2.84
N ALA A 196 10.10 -7.87 3.41
CA ALA A 196 11.48 -8.20 3.74
C ALA A 196 11.59 -9.33 4.78
N ARG A 197 10.67 -9.36 5.76
CA ARG A 197 10.61 -10.42 6.78
C ARG A 197 9.94 -11.72 6.28
N GLY A 198 9.51 -11.78 5.02
CA GLY A 198 8.94 -12.99 4.43
C GLY A 198 7.59 -13.42 5.00
N LYS A 199 6.94 -12.61 5.86
CA LYS A 199 5.62 -12.89 6.43
C LYS A 199 4.51 -13.04 5.37
N GLY A 200 4.75 -12.53 4.16
CA GLY A 200 3.86 -12.70 3.01
C GLY A 200 3.97 -14.06 2.32
N ALA A 201 5.11 -14.76 2.46
CA ALA A 201 5.31 -16.09 1.88
C ALA A 201 4.82 -17.21 2.82
N THR A 202 4.89 -16.99 4.14
CA THR A 202 4.44 -17.97 5.15
C THR A 202 2.91 -18.11 5.20
N LEU A 203 2.13 -17.04 5.04
CA LEU A 203 0.67 -17.13 5.08
C LEU A 203 0.05 -17.75 3.81
N ALA A 204 0.68 -17.57 2.64
CA ALA A 204 0.27 -18.27 1.41
C ALA A 204 0.63 -19.77 1.43
N ALA A 205 1.60 -20.16 2.27
CA ALA A 205 1.96 -21.56 2.52
C ALA A 205 1.17 -22.20 3.68
N MET A 206 0.52 -21.40 4.54
CA MET A 206 -0.26 -21.88 5.70
C MET A 206 -1.66 -22.40 5.34
N SER A 207 -2.13 -22.31 4.09
CA SER A 207 -3.45 -22.84 3.72
C SER A 207 -3.51 -24.36 3.54
N LEU A 208 -2.48 -25.13 3.95
CA LEU A 208 -2.49 -26.59 3.82
C LEU A 208 -1.86 -27.37 4.99
N SER A 209 -1.69 -26.76 6.16
CA SER A 209 -1.36 -27.52 7.37
C SER A 209 -1.84 -26.84 8.64
N ASP A 210 -3.16 -26.89 8.88
CA ASP A 210 -3.71 -26.84 10.24
C ASP A 210 -4.06 -28.27 10.66
N ILE A 211 -3.12 -28.97 11.33
CA ILE A 211 -3.40 -29.94 12.39
C ILE A 211 -2.24 -29.83 13.39
N SER A 212 -2.59 -29.73 14.68
CA SER A 212 -1.77 -29.61 15.90
C SER A 212 -1.22 -28.19 16.20
N ASP A 213 -1.55 -27.52 17.29
CA ASP A 213 -2.40 -27.83 18.44
C ASP A 213 -2.80 -26.50 19.10
N GLU A 214 -4.05 -26.43 19.55
CA GLU A 214 -4.50 -25.46 20.55
C GLU A 214 -4.43 -26.14 21.93
N SER A 215 -4.13 -25.34 22.96
CA SER A 215 -4.02 -25.68 24.40
C SER A 215 -2.72 -26.43 24.78
N ASN A 216 -1.97 -26.04 25.80
CA ASN A 216 -2.47 -25.93 27.17
C ASN A 216 -1.55 -25.14 28.10
N GLU A 217 -2.19 -24.58 29.10
CA GLU A 217 -1.67 -23.83 30.23
C GLU A 217 -1.17 -24.77 31.35
N SER A 218 -0.27 -24.26 32.19
CA SER A 218 -0.11 -24.60 33.61
C SER A 218 0.62 -25.90 34.04
N ASN A 219 1.80 -25.65 34.62
CA ASN A 219 2.29 -26.08 35.94
C ASN A 219 2.95 -27.45 36.15
N ASP A 220 4.05 -27.34 36.92
CA ASP A 220 4.60 -28.25 37.93
C ASP A 220 4.97 -29.69 37.54
N GLU A 221 6.27 -30.01 37.67
CA GLU A 221 6.63 -30.77 38.87
C GLU A 221 8.12 -30.69 39.21
N GLN A 222 8.29 -30.58 40.51
CA GLN A 222 9.48 -30.43 41.32
C GLN A 222 10.10 -31.79 41.64
N PHE A 223 11.43 -31.92 41.54
CA PHE A 223 12.16 -32.85 42.40
C PHE A 223 13.58 -32.36 42.77
N LYS A 224 13.60 -31.65 43.91
CA LYS A 224 14.48 -31.77 45.10
C LYS A 224 16.00 -31.77 44.94
N GLU A 225 16.67 -30.71 45.42
CA GLU A 225 17.29 -30.54 46.77
C GLU A 225 18.56 -31.41 46.93
N ILE A 226 19.74 -30.89 47.34
CA ILE A 226 20.11 -30.50 48.72
C ILE A 226 21.46 -29.74 48.72
N ASN A 227 21.59 -28.80 49.68
CA ASN A 227 22.77 -28.15 50.29
C ASN A 227 23.40 -26.92 49.60
N THR A 228 23.20 -25.68 50.08
CA THR A 228 23.62 -25.01 51.35
C THR A 228 24.97 -24.31 51.23
N ASP A 229 24.90 -22.97 51.18
CA ASP A 229 25.71 -21.97 51.91
C ASP A 229 27.23 -22.15 52.08
N GLN A 230 28.04 -21.34 51.39
CA GLN A 230 29.15 -20.57 52.00
C GLN A 230 29.79 -19.56 51.00
N GLN A 231 29.71 -18.25 51.29
CA GLN A 231 30.74 -17.26 50.89
C GLN A 231 31.97 -17.38 51.84
N PRO A 232 33.05 -16.57 51.73
CA PRO A 232 33.88 -16.10 50.61
C PRO A 232 35.38 -16.41 50.87
N LYS A 233 36.32 -16.16 49.93
CA LYS A 233 37.74 -15.80 50.24
C LYS A 233 38.57 -15.37 49.02
N LYS A 234 39.42 -14.36 49.26
CA LYS A 234 40.38 -13.68 48.36
C LYS A 234 41.67 -14.50 48.14
N ALA A 235 42.31 -14.31 46.98
CA ALA A 235 43.78 -14.31 46.75
C ALA A 235 44.04 -13.85 45.29
N GLN A 236 44.51 -12.63 45.00
CA GLN A 236 45.92 -12.20 44.85
C GLN A 236 46.86 -13.18 44.12
N ASN A 237 47.28 -12.83 42.89
CA ASN A 237 48.66 -12.95 42.36
C ASN A 237 48.74 -12.23 40.99
N HIS A 238 49.22 -11.00 40.86
CA HIS A 238 50.61 -10.55 40.62
C HIS A 238 51.32 -11.03 39.32
N GLN A 239 51.77 -10.01 38.56
CA GLN A 239 52.89 -9.97 37.59
C GLN A 239 52.63 -10.63 36.21
N LYS A 240 52.98 -10.03 35.07
CA LYS A 240 54.17 -9.20 34.80
C LYS A 240 53.97 -8.36 33.53
N ALA A 241 54.27 -7.06 33.63
CA ALA A 241 54.51 -6.18 32.50
C ALA A 241 55.87 -6.49 31.86
N LYS A 242 55.96 -6.38 30.53
CA LYS A 242 57.22 -6.06 29.84
C LYS A 242 56.93 -5.14 28.65
N THR A 243 57.11 -3.86 28.90
CA THR A 243 57.50 -2.83 27.94
C THR A 243 58.94 -3.10 27.51
N PHE A 244 59.25 -3.01 26.21
CA PHE A 244 60.62 -2.80 25.74
C PHE A 244 60.63 -1.66 24.72
N ARG A 245 61.53 -0.71 24.99
CA ARG A 245 61.83 0.52 24.23
C ARG A 245 62.60 0.21 22.95
N GLY A 246 62.41 1.08 21.96
CA GLY A 246 63.51 1.81 21.31
C GLY A 246 64.26 1.11 20.19
N ASN A 247 63.93 1.48 18.96
CA ASN A 247 64.84 2.26 18.11
C ASN A 247 64.02 3.08 17.11
#